data_AF-A0A0P9H8T1-F1
#
_entry.id   AF-A0A0P9H8T1-F1
#
_cell.length_a   1.000
_cell.length_b   1.000
_cell.length_c   1.000
_cell.angle_alpha   90.00
_cell.angle_beta   90.00
_cell.angle_gamma   90.00
#
_symmetry.space_group_name_H-M   'P 1'
#
loop_
_entity.id
_entity.type
_entity.pdbx_description
1 polymer ?
#
loop_
_entity_poly.entity_id
_entity_poly.type
_entity_poly.pdbx_seq_one_letter_code
_entity_poly.pdbx_strand_id
1 'polypeptide(L)'
;MRAANATKNADGPPASHASTRTTIYQAAPTPTELTDPFASLPPGMAPHTLVLVLLASAAGALAAAVVLPSWLPHLSESLLGPEPKAYWYLARASAFVAYGLLWLSMMLGLTMTNKLARVWPGGPVAFDLHQHTSLLGLAFALFHALVLLGDRYIGYSLAQILMPFASTAYKPLEVGLGQIALYLLALVGLSFYVRALIGRKLWRSVHFLSFALFVLALLHGVGSGTDSPMTLSLMFYWASGGTVLFATIYRVLLVLPSPARA
;
A
#
# COMPACT_ATOMS: atom_id res chain seq x y z
N MET A 1 -58.46 -71.65 13.73
CA MET A 1 -57.71 -72.37 12.68
C MET A 1 -56.41 -71.62 12.40
N ARG A 2 -55.26 -72.30 12.57
CA ARG A 2 -53.88 -71.96 12.13
C ARG A 2 -53.25 -70.68 12.73
N ALA A 3 -52.37 -70.81 13.73
CA ALA A 3 -50.91 -71.01 13.62
C ALA A 3 -50.18 -69.67 13.37
N ALA A 4 -49.65 -69.01 14.40
CA ALA A 4 -48.28 -69.19 14.93
C ALA A 4 -47.19 -68.60 14.01
N ASN A 5 -46.55 -67.50 14.42
CA ASN A 5 -45.14 -67.59 14.82
C ASN A 5 -44.65 -66.36 15.58
N ALA A 6 -43.93 -66.66 16.65
CA ALA A 6 -43.34 -65.78 17.62
C ALA A 6 -41.94 -65.30 17.20
N THR A 7 -41.59 -64.11 17.70
CA THR A 7 -40.26 -63.69 18.18
C THR A 7 -39.05 -63.74 17.23
N LYS A 8 -38.41 -62.56 17.03
CA LYS A 8 -37.02 -62.38 17.49
C LYS A 8 -36.67 -60.89 17.62
N ASN A 9 -36.35 -60.48 18.85
CA ASN A 9 -35.68 -59.23 19.17
C ASN A 9 -34.28 -59.21 18.53
N ALA A 10 -33.87 -58.06 18.01
CA ALA A 10 -32.47 -57.71 17.82
C ALA A 10 -32.31 -56.20 18.02
N ASP A 11 -32.14 -55.81 19.29
CA ASP A 11 -31.56 -54.52 19.66
C ASP A 11 -30.09 -54.51 19.19
N GLY A 12 -29.83 -53.80 18.09
CA GLY A 12 -28.49 -53.42 17.68
C GLY A 12 -28.16 -52.02 18.21
N PRO A 13 -26.98 -51.79 18.81
CA PRO A 13 -26.60 -50.45 19.25
C PRO A 13 -26.46 -49.49 18.07
N PRO A 14 -26.79 -48.19 18.23
CA PRO A 14 -26.69 -47.21 17.16
C PRO A 14 -25.24 -47.08 16.69
N ALA A 15 -25.04 -47.11 15.37
CA ALA A 15 -23.73 -46.93 14.75
C ALA A 15 -23.12 -45.58 15.16
N SER A 16 -22.03 -45.62 15.92
CA SER A 16 -21.24 -44.44 16.24
C SER A 16 -20.46 -44.01 14.99
N HIS A 17 -20.95 -42.98 14.31
CA HIS A 17 -20.12 -42.24 13.37
C HIS A 17 -19.06 -41.48 14.17
N ALA A 18 -17.95 -42.14 14.45
CA ALA A 18 -16.75 -41.51 15.00
C ALA A 18 -16.24 -40.49 13.96
N SER A 19 -16.62 -39.23 14.14
CA SER A 19 -15.97 -38.11 13.47
C SER A 19 -14.53 -38.07 13.95
N THR A 20 -13.61 -38.54 13.11
CA THR A 20 -12.18 -38.30 13.29
C THR A 20 -11.94 -36.80 13.15
N ARG A 21 -12.12 -36.04 14.24
CA ARG A 21 -11.56 -34.70 14.36
C ARG A 21 -10.05 -34.89 14.39
N THR A 22 -9.42 -34.71 13.25
CA THR A 22 -8.00 -34.41 13.18
C THR A 22 -7.81 -33.06 13.86
N THR A 23 -7.62 -33.08 15.18
CA THR A 23 -7.16 -31.92 15.94
C THR A 23 -5.74 -31.69 15.46
N ILE A 24 -5.55 -30.78 14.49
CA ILE A 24 -4.24 -30.25 14.18
C ILE A 24 -3.76 -29.61 15.49
N TYR A 25 -2.83 -30.26 16.18
CA TYR A 25 -2.13 -29.67 17.31
C TYR A 25 -1.33 -28.49 16.76
N GLN A 26 -1.95 -27.31 16.76
CA GLN A 26 -1.24 -26.06 16.57
C GLN A 26 -0.28 -25.92 17.76
N ALA A 27 1.02 -25.88 17.49
CA ALA A 27 2.02 -25.66 18.51
C ALA A 27 1.68 -24.41 19.32
N ALA A 28 1.91 -24.45 20.63
CA ALA A 28 1.66 -23.30 21.49
C ALA A 28 2.45 -22.09 20.96
N PRO A 29 1.82 -20.91 20.86
CA PRO A 29 2.48 -19.72 20.34
C PRO A 29 3.71 -19.39 21.18
N THR A 30 4.80 -19.03 20.51
CA THR A 30 6.05 -18.69 21.20
C THR A 30 5.87 -17.41 22.05
N PRO A 31 6.71 -17.17 23.08
CA PRO A 31 6.65 -15.92 23.88
C PRO A 31 6.69 -14.64 23.03
N THR A 32 7.32 -14.70 21.85
CA THR A 32 7.37 -13.61 20.86
C THR A 32 6.01 -13.40 20.16
N GLU A 33 5.29 -14.47 19.81
CA GLU A 33 3.94 -14.38 19.20
C GLU A 33 2.88 -13.89 20.19
N LEU A 34 3.07 -14.18 21.48
CA LEU A 34 2.20 -13.68 22.54
C LEU A 34 2.32 -12.16 22.74
N THR A 35 3.46 -11.56 22.37
CA THR A 35 3.76 -10.13 22.60
C THR A 35 3.65 -9.28 21.32
N ASP A 36 3.82 -9.87 20.14
CA ASP A 36 3.54 -9.24 18.85
C ASP A 36 2.94 -10.26 17.87
N PRO A 37 1.60 -10.30 17.75
CA PRO A 37 0.92 -11.21 16.84
C PRO A 37 1.32 -11.05 15.37
N PHE A 38 1.96 -9.92 15.02
CA PHE A 38 2.37 -9.60 13.65
C PHE A 38 3.84 -9.92 13.37
N ALA A 39 4.62 -10.32 14.40
CA ALA A 39 6.05 -10.57 14.23
C ALA A 39 6.35 -11.80 13.37
N SER A 40 5.50 -12.83 13.44
CA SER A 40 5.64 -14.08 12.69
C SER A 40 4.88 -14.08 11.36
N LEU A 41 4.12 -13.02 11.05
CA LEU A 41 3.36 -13.00 9.81
C LEU A 41 4.30 -12.92 8.59
N PRO A 42 4.14 -13.83 7.61
CA PRO A 42 4.86 -13.72 6.35
C PRO A 42 4.43 -12.43 5.64
N PRO A 43 5.26 -11.89 4.73
CA PRO A 43 4.81 -10.86 3.80
C PRO A 43 3.49 -11.28 3.14
N GLY A 44 2.49 -10.39 3.11
CA GLY A 44 1.21 -10.64 2.44
C GLY A 44 1.39 -10.93 0.95
N MET A 45 2.42 -10.36 0.32
CA MET A 45 2.92 -10.75 -1.00
C MET A 45 4.32 -11.33 -0.89
N ALA A 46 4.51 -12.56 -1.36
CA ALA A 46 5.82 -13.19 -1.42
C ALA A 46 6.74 -12.43 -2.40
N PRO A 47 8.07 -12.40 -2.17
CA PRO A 47 9.00 -11.65 -3.01
C PRO A 47 8.96 -12.05 -4.49
N HIS A 48 8.83 -13.35 -4.77
CA HIS A 48 8.72 -13.84 -6.15
C HIS A 48 7.40 -13.39 -6.80
N THR A 49 6.30 -13.35 -6.05
CA THR A 49 5.02 -12.81 -6.54
C THR A 49 5.15 -11.33 -6.87
N LEU A 50 5.81 -10.55 -6.02
CA LEU A 50 6.08 -9.14 -6.30
C LEU A 50 6.88 -8.99 -7.60
N VAL A 51 7.95 -9.75 -7.77
CA VAL A 51 8.75 -9.73 -9.00
C VAL A 51 7.91 -10.13 -10.22
N LEU A 52 7.10 -11.18 -10.14
CA LEU A 52 6.24 -11.62 -11.23
C LEU A 52 5.19 -10.56 -11.59
N VAL A 53 4.58 -9.90 -10.60
CA VAL A 53 3.65 -8.79 -10.83
C VAL A 53 4.34 -7.64 -11.53
N LEU A 54 5.54 -7.25 -11.08
CA LEU A 54 6.32 -6.19 -11.74
C LEU A 54 6.66 -6.55 -13.20
N LEU A 55 7.10 -7.78 -13.45
CA LEU A 55 7.39 -8.27 -14.79
C LEU A 55 6.13 -8.31 -15.67
N ALA A 56 5.01 -8.78 -15.14
CA ALA A 56 3.73 -8.84 -15.84
C ALA A 56 3.20 -7.43 -16.16
N SER A 57 3.30 -6.48 -15.23
CA SER A 57 2.93 -5.08 -15.47
C SER A 57 3.81 -4.44 -16.54
N ALA A 58 5.13 -4.69 -16.51
CA ALA A 58 6.05 -4.19 -17.53
C ALA A 58 5.76 -4.79 -18.91
N ALA A 59 5.55 -6.11 -18.98
CA ALA A 59 5.19 -6.80 -20.22
C ALA A 59 3.82 -6.32 -20.76
N GLY A 60 2.84 -6.13 -19.88
CA GLY A 60 1.53 -5.58 -20.24
C GLY A 60 1.61 -4.15 -20.77
N ALA A 61 2.41 -3.29 -20.15
CA ALA A 61 2.65 -1.94 -20.64
C ALA A 61 3.35 -1.93 -22.01
N LEU A 62 4.34 -2.82 -22.22
CA LEU A 62 5.02 -2.97 -23.50
C LEU A 62 4.07 -3.48 -24.59
N ALA A 63 3.29 -4.52 -24.31
CA ALA A 63 2.29 -5.05 -25.22
C ALA A 63 1.24 -3.99 -25.57
N ALA A 64 0.77 -3.23 -24.57
CA ALA A 64 -0.14 -2.12 -24.79
C ALA A 64 0.49 -1.07 -25.72
N ALA A 65 1.75 -0.67 -25.51
CA ALA A 65 2.43 0.30 -26.36
C ALA A 65 2.57 -0.15 -27.84
N VAL A 66 2.63 -1.46 -28.09
CA VAL A 66 2.72 -2.03 -29.45
C VAL A 66 1.33 -2.21 -30.08
N VAL A 67 0.34 -2.63 -29.30
CA VAL A 67 -1.00 -2.98 -29.81
C VAL A 67 -1.92 -1.75 -29.91
N LEU A 68 -1.87 -0.82 -28.93
CA LEU A 68 -2.71 0.38 -28.89
C LEU A 68 -2.65 1.22 -30.19
N PRO A 69 -1.49 1.44 -30.82
CA PRO A 69 -1.40 2.11 -32.13
C PRO A 69 -2.28 1.52 -33.21
N SER A 70 -2.39 0.20 -33.25
CA SER A 70 -3.17 -0.49 -34.27
C SER A 70 -4.68 -0.54 -33.97
N TRP A 71 -5.06 -0.54 -32.70
CA TRP A 71 -6.47 -0.67 -32.28
C TRP A 71 -7.16 0.65 -31.97
N LEU A 72 -6.41 1.63 -31.45
CA LEU A 72 -6.91 2.94 -31.01
C LEU A 72 -6.00 4.05 -31.57
N PRO A 73 -6.06 4.32 -32.88
CA PRO A 73 -5.15 5.25 -33.56
C PRO A 73 -5.28 6.68 -33.00
N HIS A 74 -6.48 7.13 -32.62
CA HIS A 74 -6.68 8.46 -32.03
C HIS A 74 -6.07 8.61 -30.62
N LEU A 75 -6.03 7.54 -29.82
CA LEU A 75 -5.28 7.56 -28.56
C LEU A 75 -3.77 7.64 -28.83
N SER A 76 -3.34 7.03 -29.93
CA SER A 76 -1.93 7.00 -30.32
C SER A 76 -1.48 8.33 -30.90
N GLU A 77 -2.35 9.08 -31.56
CA GLU A 77 -2.12 10.50 -31.90
C GLU A 77 -2.00 11.38 -30.65
N SER A 78 -2.79 11.12 -29.59
CA SER A 78 -2.66 11.84 -28.30
C SER A 78 -1.34 11.52 -27.57
N LEU A 79 -0.72 10.37 -27.84
CA LEU A 79 0.55 9.92 -27.28
C LEU A 79 1.78 10.33 -28.12
N LEU A 80 1.68 10.22 -29.45
CA LEU A 80 2.81 10.35 -30.39
C LEU A 80 2.71 11.59 -31.28
N GLY A 81 1.59 12.31 -31.22
CA GLY A 81 1.34 13.51 -32.00
C GLY A 81 2.29 14.67 -31.65
N PRO A 82 2.16 15.80 -32.38
CA PRO A 82 3.03 16.96 -32.20
C PRO A 82 2.90 17.60 -30.81
N GLU A 83 1.72 17.52 -30.19
CA GLU A 83 1.47 17.95 -28.81
C GLU A 83 0.90 16.80 -27.96
N PRO A 84 1.75 15.91 -27.42
CA PRO A 84 1.26 14.72 -26.75
C PRO A 84 0.70 15.04 -25.35
N LYS A 85 -0.61 15.31 -25.27
CA LYS A 85 -1.31 15.63 -24.02
C LYS A 85 -1.41 14.43 -23.07
N ALA A 86 -1.24 13.21 -23.57
CA ALA A 86 -1.36 11.99 -22.77
C ALA A 86 -0.36 11.97 -21.60
N TYR A 87 0.90 12.36 -21.80
CA TYR A 87 1.90 12.41 -20.71
C TYR A 87 1.47 13.35 -19.58
N TRP A 88 0.90 14.51 -19.94
CA TRP A 88 0.40 15.48 -18.98
C TRP A 88 -0.74 14.92 -18.12
N TYR A 89 -1.74 14.28 -18.74
CA TYR A 89 -2.85 13.65 -18.01
C TYR A 89 -2.39 12.44 -17.19
N LEU A 90 -1.52 11.60 -17.73
CA LEU A 90 -1.00 10.42 -17.03
C LEU A 90 -0.14 10.81 -15.83
N ALA A 91 0.74 11.81 -15.97
CA ALA A 91 1.54 12.33 -14.86
C ALA A 91 0.64 12.84 -13.71
N ARG A 92 -0.41 13.60 -14.05
CA ARG A 92 -1.35 14.15 -13.06
C ARG A 92 -2.20 13.08 -12.39
N ALA A 93 -2.84 12.20 -13.17
CA ALA A 93 -3.69 11.14 -12.64
C ALA A 93 -2.90 10.19 -11.74
N SER A 94 -1.71 9.76 -12.18
CA SER A 94 -0.85 8.87 -11.38
C SER A 94 -0.32 9.52 -10.11
N ALA A 95 -0.04 10.83 -10.10
CA ALA A 95 0.33 11.56 -8.89
C ALA A 95 -0.77 11.51 -7.83
N PHE A 96 -2.01 11.82 -8.21
CA PHE A 96 -3.16 11.78 -7.29
C PHE A 96 -3.43 10.37 -6.78
N VAL A 97 -3.33 9.35 -7.65
CA VAL A 97 -3.49 7.95 -7.25
C VAL A 97 -2.38 7.52 -6.29
N ALA A 98 -1.11 7.84 -6.58
CA ALA A 98 0.02 7.54 -5.70
C ALA A 98 -0.15 8.17 -4.31
N TYR A 99 -0.52 9.46 -4.26
CA TYR A 99 -0.76 10.18 -3.02
C TYR A 99 -1.96 9.60 -2.24
N GLY A 100 -3.05 9.25 -2.91
CA GLY A 100 -4.20 8.60 -2.28
C GLY A 100 -3.91 7.22 -1.71
N LEU A 101 -3.12 6.42 -2.42
CA LEU A 101 -2.66 5.11 -1.94
C LEU A 101 -1.72 5.26 -0.74
N LEU A 102 -0.82 6.24 -0.76
CA LEU A 102 0.03 6.58 0.38
C LEU A 102 -0.82 7.00 1.59
N TRP A 103 -1.81 7.89 1.40
CA TRP A 103 -2.74 8.30 2.45
C TRP A 103 -3.51 7.10 3.03
N LEU A 104 -4.07 6.24 2.19
CA LEU A 104 -4.79 5.04 2.63
C LEU A 104 -3.88 4.10 3.42
N SER A 105 -2.64 3.88 2.94
CA SER A 105 -1.63 3.10 3.65
C SER A 105 -1.33 3.68 5.04
N MET A 106 -1.16 5.00 5.15
CA MET A 106 -0.92 5.70 6.43
C MET A 106 -2.09 5.47 7.41
N MET A 107 -3.33 5.59 6.94
CA MET A 107 -4.51 5.36 7.77
C MET A 107 -4.62 3.91 8.24
N LEU A 108 -4.35 2.94 7.36
CA LEU A 108 -4.31 1.52 7.72
C LEU A 108 -3.23 1.23 8.77
N GLY A 109 -2.02 1.77 8.61
CA GLY A 109 -0.95 1.62 9.61
C GLY A 109 -1.31 2.24 10.97
N LEU A 110 -1.90 3.44 10.97
CA LEU A 110 -2.33 4.12 12.20
C LEU A 110 -3.47 3.37 12.90
N THR A 111 -4.47 2.86 12.17
CA THR A 111 -5.58 2.08 12.74
C THR A 111 -5.11 0.76 13.37
N MET A 112 -4.09 0.11 12.79
CA MET A 112 -3.47 -1.08 13.38
C MET A 112 -2.78 -0.74 14.72
N THR A 113 -2.03 0.34 14.78
CA THR A 113 -1.30 0.73 16.01
C THR A 113 -2.22 1.27 17.11
N ASN A 114 -3.32 1.94 16.76
CA ASN A 114 -4.31 2.45 17.71
C ASN A 114 -5.30 1.38 18.19
N LYS A 115 -5.14 0.12 17.75
CA LYS A 115 -6.06 -0.99 18.00
C LYS A 115 -7.51 -0.75 17.51
N LEU A 116 -7.71 0.27 16.66
CA LEU A 116 -8.99 0.55 15.97
C LEU A 116 -9.27 -0.48 14.88
N ALA A 117 -8.24 -1.10 14.31
CA ALA A 117 -8.39 -2.20 13.36
C ALA A 117 -9.16 -3.41 13.92
N ARG A 118 -9.38 -3.49 15.25
CA ARG A 118 -10.26 -4.49 15.88
C ARG A 118 -11.75 -4.25 15.60
N VAL A 119 -12.14 -3.03 15.24
CA VAL A 119 -13.53 -2.66 14.94
C VAL A 119 -13.85 -2.96 13.48
N TRP A 120 -12.98 -2.55 12.56
CA TRP A 120 -13.04 -2.81 11.13
C TRP A 120 -11.70 -2.36 10.51
N PRO A 121 -11.10 -3.05 9.51
CA PRO A 121 -11.54 -4.27 8.84
C PRO A 121 -11.03 -5.59 9.47
N GLY A 122 -10.35 -5.53 10.62
CA GLY A 122 -9.64 -6.65 11.23
C GLY A 122 -8.12 -6.52 11.10
N GLY A 123 -7.35 -7.01 12.08
CA GLY A 123 -5.89 -6.84 12.12
C GLY A 123 -5.14 -7.41 10.91
N PRO A 124 -5.33 -8.69 10.54
CA PRO A 124 -4.70 -9.29 9.36
C PRO A 124 -5.10 -8.62 8.05
N VAL A 125 -6.38 -8.31 7.88
CA VAL A 125 -6.89 -7.62 6.69
C VAL A 125 -6.29 -6.22 6.57
N ALA A 126 -6.22 -5.46 7.66
CA ALA A 126 -5.60 -4.14 7.68
C ALA A 126 -4.11 -4.21 7.32
N PHE A 127 -3.40 -5.25 7.78
CA PHE A 127 -2.00 -5.49 7.43
C PHE A 127 -1.82 -5.78 5.94
N ASP A 128 -2.63 -6.68 5.38
CA ASP A 128 -2.57 -7.03 3.96
C ASP A 128 -2.91 -5.81 3.07
N LEU A 129 -3.96 -5.07 3.43
CA LEU A 129 -4.33 -3.83 2.74
C LEU A 129 -3.23 -2.77 2.86
N HIS A 130 -2.62 -2.60 4.04
CA HIS A 130 -1.52 -1.66 4.25
C HIS A 130 -0.33 -2.01 3.36
N GLN A 131 0.04 -3.30 3.30
CA GLN A 131 1.11 -3.75 2.42
C GLN A 131 0.77 -3.53 0.94
N HIS A 132 -0.43 -3.92 0.50
CA HIS A 132 -0.83 -3.81 -0.90
C HIS A 132 -0.92 -2.35 -1.36
N THR A 133 -1.57 -1.48 -0.58
CA THR A 133 -1.68 -0.05 -0.88
C THR A 133 -0.31 0.64 -0.88
N SER A 134 0.62 0.24 0.00
CA SER A 134 1.99 0.75 0.00
C SER A 134 2.75 0.39 -1.28
N LEU A 135 2.64 -0.87 -1.74
CA LEU A 135 3.31 -1.32 -2.96
C LEU A 135 2.70 -0.69 -4.22
N LEU A 136 1.37 -0.59 -4.29
CA LEU A 136 0.71 0.14 -5.37
C LEU A 136 1.09 1.62 -5.34
N GLY A 137 1.15 2.25 -4.16
CA GLY A 137 1.59 3.64 -4.02
C GLY A 137 3.00 3.85 -4.56
N LEU A 138 3.93 2.94 -4.26
CA LEU A 138 5.28 2.96 -4.84
C LEU A 138 5.26 2.77 -6.36
N ALA A 139 4.47 1.83 -6.88
CA ALA A 139 4.36 1.60 -8.31
C ALA A 139 3.81 2.84 -9.06
N PHE A 140 2.75 3.47 -8.55
CA PHE A 140 2.18 4.68 -9.13
C PHE A 140 3.11 5.90 -8.98
N ALA A 141 3.86 6.01 -7.88
CA ALA A 141 4.87 7.06 -7.72
C ALA A 141 6.04 6.90 -8.71
N LEU A 142 6.50 5.66 -8.94
CA LEU A 142 7.49 5.36 -9.97
C LEU A 142 6.95 5.65 -11.37
N PHE A 143 5.73 5.22 -11.66
CA PHE A 143 5.08 5.53 -12.94
C PHE A 143 4.95 7.04 -13.15
N HIS A 144 4.50 7.79 -12.13
CA HIS A 144 4.44 9.25 -12.15
C HIS A 144 5.80 9.88 -12.46
N ALA A 145 6.87 9.43 -11.81
CA ALA A 145 8.21 9.95 -12.06
C ALA A 145 8.69 9.63 -13.49
N LEU A 146 8.50 8.40 -13.95
CA LEU A 146 8.99 7.93 -15.24
C LEU A 146 8.19 8.48 -16.43
N VAL A 147 6.88 8.68 -16.29
CA VAL A 147 6.04 9.22 -17.37
C VAL A 147 6.42 10.65 -17.73
N LEU A 148 7.03 11.41 -16.81
CA LEU A 148 7.57 12.75 -17.07
C LEU A 148 8.71 12.77 -18.10
N LEU A 149 9.41 11.64 -18.34
CA LEU A 149 10.43 11.54 -19.41
C LEU A 149 9.83 11.74 -20.81
N GLY A 150 8.56 11.43 -20.99
CA GLY A 150 7.86 11.61 -22.27
C GLY A 150 7.20 12.97 -22.43
N ASP A 151 7.14 13.78 -21.36
CA ASP A 151 6.55 15.11 -21.41
C ASP A 151 7.51 16.11 -22.06
N ARG A 152 7.21 16.50 -23.31
CA ARG A 152 8.00 17.46 -24.08
C ARG A 152 7.85 18.90 -23.62
N TYR A 153 6.81 19.23 -22.84
CA TYR A 153 6.61 20.57 -22.32
C TYR A 153 7.62 20.87 -21.20
N ILE A 154 7.77 19.94 -20.26
CA ILE A 154 8.75 20.09 -19.17
C ILE A 154 10.15 19.58 -19.57
N GLY A 155 10.22 18.57 -20.44
CA GLY A 155 11.47 18.10 -21.05
C GLY A 155 12.48 17.50 -20.07
N TYR A 156 12.02 16.81 -19.01
CA TYR A 156 12.94 16.27 -18.01
C TYR A 156 13.82 15.13 -18.55
N SER A 157 15.08 15.16 -18.16
CA SER A 157 16.02 14.05 -18.30
C SER A 157 15.92 13.07 -17.14
N LEU A 158 16.47 11.87 -17.33
CA LEU A 158 16.55 10.87 -16.25
C LEU A 158 17.36 11.39 -15.04
N ALA A 159 18.42 12.16 -15.28
CA ALA A 159 19.19 12.79 -14.23
C ALA A 159 18.34 13.78 -13.41
N GLN A 160 17.50 14.59 -14.08
CA GLN A 160 16.61 15.53 -13.40
C GLN A 160 15.51 14.83 -12.58
N ILE A 161 15.14 13.60 -12.92
CA ILE A 161 14.20 12.79 -12.13
C ILE A 161 14.91 12.14 -10.94
N LEU A 162 16.14 11.66 -11.11
CA LEU A 162 16.86 10.89 -10.08
C LEU A 162 17.77 11.75 -9.17
N MET A 163 18.00 13.02 -9.47
CA MET A 163 18.82 13.88 -8.62
C MET A 163 17.91 14.90 -7.92
N PRO A 164 17.74 14.81 -6.59
CA PRO A 164 16.97 15.79 -5.83
C PRO A 164 17.39 17.22 -6.16
N PHE A 165 16.41 18.08 -6.41
CA PHE A 165 16.60 19.51 -6.70
C PHE A 165 17.30 19.83 -8.04
N ALA A 166 17.48 18.83 -8.93
CA ALA A 166 18.06 19.06 -10.25
C ALA A 166 17.09 19.73 -11.25
N SER A 167 15.79 19.84 -10.94
CA SER A 167 14.86 20.66 -11.72
C SER A 167 15.08 22.15 -11.43
N THR A 168 15.97 22.80 -12.17
CA THR A 168 16.28 24.22 -11.98
C THR A 168 15.24 25.16 -12.59
N ALA A 169 14.53 24.72 -13.62
CA ALA A 169 13.59 25.56 -14.37
C ALA A 169 12.15 25.55 -13.83
N TYR A 170 11.78 24.53 -13.05
CA TYR A 170 10.42 24.37 -12.56
C TYR A 170 10.39 23.94 -11.09
N LYS A 171 10.00 24.87 -10.21
CA LYS A 171 9.71 24.63 -8.78
C LYS A 171 10.73 23.68 -8.11
N PRO A 172 12.03 24.06 -8.10
CA PRO A 172 13.13 23.19 -7.70
C PRO A 172 12.94 22.56 -6.33
N LEU A 173 12.45 23.35 -5.37
CA LEU A 173 12.23 22.90 -4.00
C LEU A 173 11.15 21.82 -3.96
N GLU A 174 9.97 22.13 -4.50
CA GLU A 174 8.80 21.24 -4.49
C GLU A 174 9.09 19.94 -5.24
N VAL A 175 9.75 20.01 -6.40
CA VAL A 175 10.18 18.83 -7.16
C VAL A 175 11.18 18.00 -6.35
N GLY A 176 12.17 18.65 -5.73
CA GLY A 176 13.13 17.98 -4.85
C GLY A 176 12.50 17.26 -3.66
N LEU A 177 11.47 17.84 -3.04
CA LEU A 177 10.69 17.17 -1.98
C LEU A 177 10.02 15.89 -2.51
N GLY A 178 9.48 15.92 -3.74
CA GLY A 178 8.89 14.76 -4.39
C GLY A 178 9.90 13.65 -4.68
N GLN A 179 11.11 14.01 -5.09
CA GLN A 179 12.21 13.06 -5.34
C GLN A 179 12.67 12.39 -4.04
N ILE A 180 12.83 13.17 -2.97
CA ILE A 180 13.14 12.63 -1.63
C ILE A 180 12.00 11.74 -1.14
N ALA A 181 10.74 12.15 -1.35
CA ALA A 181 9.58 11.33 -1.00
C ALA A 181 9.59 10.00 -1.77
N LEU A 182 9.88 9.97 -3.06
CA LEU A 182 10.00 8.74 -3.83
C LEU A 182 11.05 7.78 -3.22
N TYR A 183 12.21 8.31 -2.82
CA TYR A 183 13.24 7.51 -2.16
C TYR A 183 12.83 7.01 -0.78
N LEU A 184 12.19 7.84 0.04
CA LEU A 184 11.68 7.41 1.33
C LEU A 184 10.58 6.36 1.18
N LEU A 185 9.71 6.48 0.17
CA LEU A 185 8.68 5.48 -0.12
C LEU A 185 9.29 4.14 -0.48
N ALA A 186 10.30 4.13 -1.36
CA ALA A 186 11.04 2.92 -1.69
C ALA A 186 11.77 2.35 -0.47
N LEU A 187 12.48 3.18 0.30
CA LEU A 187 13.20 2.77 1.50
C LEU A 187 12.26 2.14 2.54
N VAL A 188 11.17 2.83 2.89
CA VAL A 188 10.20 2.37 3.89
C VAL A 188 9.50 1.10 3.40
N GLY A 189 8.99 1.09 2.17
CA GLY A 189 8.26 -0.05 1.61
C GLY A 189 9.12 -1.30 1.45
N LEU A 190 10.35 -1.16 0.93
CA LEU A 190 11.24 -2.28 0.70
C LEU A 190 11.96 -2.76 1.96
N SER A 191 12.13 -1.89 2.98
CA SER A 191 12.71 -2.28 4.27
C SER A 191 11.98 -3.45 4.95
N PHE A 192 10.69 -3.60 4.67
CA PHE A 192 9.87 -4.69 5.19
C PHE A 192 10.36 -6.08 4.73
N TYR A 193 10.87 -6.21 3.50
CA TYR A 193 11.36 -7.48 2.96
C TYR A 193 12.71 -7.90 3.55
N VAL A 194 13.48 -6.94 4.06
CA VAL A 194 14.76 -7.18 4.73
C VAL A 194 14.68 -7.06 6.25
N ARG A 195 13.48 -6.90 6.83
CA ARG A 195 13.27 -6.65 8.27
C ARG A 195 13.88 -7.73 9.18
N ALA A 196 13.91 -8.98 8.72
CA ALA A 196 14.49 -10.10 9.45
C ALA A 196 16.02 -9.98 9.57
N LEU A 197 16.68 -9.34 8.59
CA LEU A 197 18.13 -9.12 8.57
C LEU A 197 18.54 -7.91 9.42
N ILE A 198 17.79 -6.81 9.32
CA ILE A 198 18.14 -5.55 10.00
C ILE A 198 17.61 -5.46 11.44
N GLY A 199 16.73 -6.39 11.84
CA GLY A 199 16.14 -6.44 13.17
C GLY A 199 15.00 -5.46 13.39
N ARG A 200 14.12 -5.80 14.33
CA ARG A 200 12.83 -5.10 14.58
C ARG A 200 13.01 -3.64 15.01
N LYS A 201 14.03 -3.33 15.82
CA LYS A 201 14.28 -1.96 16.30
C LYS A 201 14.60 -1.01 15.15
N LEU A 202 15.57 -1.39 14.32
CA LEU A 202 15.99 -0.59 13.17
C LEU A 202 14.89 -0.50 12.12
N TRP A 203 14.22 -1.61 11.79
CA TRP A 203 13.08 -1.59 10.88
C TRP A 203 12.00 -0.61 11.34
N ARG A 204 11.63 -0.62 12.63
CA ARG A 204 10.66 0.34 13.17
C ARG A 204 11.14 1.78 13.05
N SER A 205 12.41 2.05 13.37
CA SER A 205 13.00 3.39 13.23
C SER A 205 12.96 3.89 11.78
N VAL A 206 13.29 3.04 10.81
CA VAL A 206 13.18 3.37 9.37
C VAL A 206 11.72 3.58 8.99
N HIS A 207 10.82 2.71 9.46
CA HIS A 207 9.40 2.80 9.13
C HIS A 207 8.73 4.08 9.67
N PHE A 208 9.25 4.69 10.75
CA PHE A 208 8.81 6.02 11.20
C PHE A 208 9.09 7.15 10.20
N LEU A 209 10.01 6.96 9.24
CA LEU A 209 10.20 7.92 8.15
C LEU A 209 8.97 8.04 7.25
N SER A 210 7.99 7.14 7.35
CA SER A 210 6.69 7.24 6.65
C SER A 210 5.94 8.54 6.92
N PHE A 211 6.08 9.11 8.13
CA PHE A 211 5.49 10.41 8.46
C PHE A 211 6.16 11.56 7.70
N ALA A 212 7.50 11.55 7.64
CA ALA A 212 8.26 12.53 6.86
C ALA A 212 7.93 12.40 5.37
N LEU A 213 7.92 11.16 4.86
CA LEU A 213 7.47 10.82 3.52
C LEU A 213 6.10 11.43 3.19
N PHE A 214 5.10 11.23 4.05
CA PHE A 214 3.75 11.75 3.82
C PHE A 214 3.73 13.29 3.73
N VAL A 215 4.43 13.97 4.64
CA VAL A 215 4.54 15.43 4.63
C VAL A 215 5.25 15.92 3.36
N LEU A 216 6.36 15.30 2.98
CA LEU A 216 7.10 15.66 1.76
C LEU A 216 6.25 15.47 0.50
N ALA A 217 5.52 14.36 0.41
CA ALA A 217 4.62 14.09 -0.71
C ALA A 217 3.46 15.09 -0.78
N LEU A 218 2.87 15.46 0.37
CA LEU A 218 1.83 16.49 0.45
C LEU A 218 2.36 17.86 0.03
N LEU A 219 3.51 18.28 0.55
CA LEU A 219 4.14 19.56 0.18
C LEU A 219 4.53 19.60 -1.30
N HIS A 220 5.07 18.49 -1.83
CA HIS A 220 5.33 18.32 -3.24
C HIS A 220 4.06 18.49 -4.08
N GLY A 221 2.98 17.78 -3.74
CA GLY A 221 1.70 17.83 -4.47
C GLY A 221 1.08 19.23 -4.44
N VAL A 222 0.95 19.82 -3.26
CA VAL A 222 0.40 21.17 -3.06
C VAL A 222 1.22 22.21 -3.80
N GLY A 223 2.55 22.18 -3.64
CA GLY A 223 3.45 23.19 -4.15
C GLY A 223 3.69 23.08 -5.66
N SER A 224 3.85 21.87 -6.20
CA SER A 224 4.17 21.67 -7.62
C SER A 224 2.93 21.56 -8.52
N GLY A 225 1.83 21.01 -8.02
CA GLY A 225 0.63 20.73 -8.81
C GLY A 225 -0.07 21.99 -9.34
N THR A 226 -0.27 22.06 -10.66
CA THR A 226 -1.10 23.13 -11.27
C THR A 226 -2.59 22.97 -10.98
N ASP A 227 -3.04 21.78 -10.56
CA ASP A 227 -4.41 21.53 -10.05
C ASP A 227 -4.59 21.88 -8.59
N SER A 228 -3.53 22.22 -7.85
CA SER A 228 -3.63 22.46 -6.40
C SER A 228 -4.64 23.52 -5.99
N PRO A 229 -4.88 24.61 -6.75
CA PRO A 229 -5.91 25.58 -6.41
C PRO A 229 -7.35 25.09 -6.63
N MET A 230 -7.56 23.95 -7.29
CA MET A 230 -8.90 23.41 -7.53
C MET A 230 -9.53 22.94 -6.23
N THR A 231 -10.83 23.20 -6.06
CA THR A 231 -11.58 22.86 -4.85
C THR A 231 -11.44 21.38 -4.45
N LEU A 232 -11.54 20.47 -5.42
CA LEU A 232 -11.40 19.03 -5.15
C LEU A 232 -10.00 18.65 -4.66
N SER A 233 -8.95 19.23 -5.25
CA SER A 233 -7.57 19.02 -4.81
C SER A 233 -7.36 19.52 -3.38
N LEU A 234 -7.84 20.73 -3.07
CA LEU A 234 -7.77 21.29 -1.72
C LEU A 234 -8.53 20.45 -0.70
N MET A 235 -9.76 20.01 -1.02
CA MET A 235 -10.54 19.11 -0.17
C MET A 235 -9.77 17.81 0.09
N PHE A 236 -9.13 17.26 -0.94
CA PHE A 236 -8.36 16.03 -0.81
C PHE A 236 -7.13 16.23 0.08
N TYR A 237 -6.37 17.31 -0.10
CA TYR A 237 -5.21 17.64 0.75
C TYR A 237 -5.60 17.90 2.20
N TRP A 238 -6.66 18.66 2.46
CA TRP A 238 -7.15 18.91 3.82
C TRP A 238 -7.69 17.66 4.49
N ALA A 239 -8.49 16.86 3.78
CA ALA A 239 -9.03 15.62 4.33
C ALA A 239 -7.91 14.63 4.65
N SER A 240 -6.96 14.44 3.72
CA SER A 240 -5.84 13.50 3.91
C SER A 240 -4.89 13.95 5.01
N GLY A 241 -4.43 15.21 4.99
CA GLY A 241 -3.58 15.78 6.03
C GLY A 241 -4.25 15.82 7.39
N GLY A 242 -5.52 16.25 7.44
CA GLY A 242 -6.30 16.35 8.68
C GLY A 242 -6.56 14.99 9.33
N THR A 243 -6.92 13.96 8.55
CA THR A 243 -7.16 12.62 9.10
C THR A 243 -5.89 11.95 9.61
N VAL A 244 -4.77 12.08 8.88
CA VAL A 244 -3.48 11.56 9.34
C VAL A 244 -3.01 12.29 10.60
N LEU A 245 -3.12 13.62 10.63
CA LEU A 245 -2.78 14.42 11.80
C LEU A 245 -3.62 14.01 13.01
N PHE A 246 -4.94 13.96 12.86
CA PHE A 246 -5.87 13.54 13.90
C PHE A 246 -5.53 12.15 14.44
N ALA A 247 -5.37 11.16 13.56
CA ALA A 247 -5.06 9.79 13.96
C ALA A 247 -3.68 9.65 14.63
N THR A 248 -2.72 10.51 14.25
CA THR A 248 -1.40 10.59 14.86
C THR A 248 -1.46 11.21 16.25
N ILE A 249 -2.19 12.31 16.43
CA ILE A 249 -2.41 12.92 17.76
C ILE A 249 -3.11 11.93 18.68
N TYR A 250 -4.19 11.30 18.19
CA TYR A 250 -4.92 10.28 18.94
C TYR A 250 -3.99 9.13 19.39
N ARG A 251 -3.11 8.67 18.51
CA ARG A 251 -2.09 7.67 18.84
C ARG A 251 -1.19 8.11 19.98
N VAL A 252 -0.66 9.33 19.93
CA VAL A 252 0.25 9.87 20.95
C VAL A 252 -0.48 9.96 22.29
N LEU A 253 -1.72 10.45 22.31
CA LEU A 253 -2.53 10.57 23.52
C LEU A 253 -2.82 9.22 24.18
N LEU A 254 -3.00 8.14 23.41
CA LEU A 254 -3.20 6.79 23.95
C LEU A 254 -1.93 6.17 24.56
N VAL A 255 -0.74 6.67 24.21
CA VAL A 255 0.55 6.14 24.69
C VAL A 255 1.07 6.93 25.90
N LEU A 256 0.61 8.16 26.11
CA LEU A 256 0.99 8.96 27.28
C LEU A 256 0.48 8.28 28.57
N PRO A 257 1.33 8.12 29.61
CA PRO A 257 0.90 7.62 30.90
C PRO A 257 -0.22 8.51 31.46
N SER A 258 -1.31 7.91 31.93
CA SER A 258 -2.31 8.66 32.69
C SER A 258 -1.62 9.32 33.88
N PRO A 259 -1.83 10.63 34.13
CA PRO A 259 -1.32 11.26 35.35
C PRO A 259 -1.82 10.45 36.54
N ALA A 260 -0.89 10.07 37.43
CA ALA A 260 -1.22 9.37 38.65
C ALA A 260 -2.30 10.17 39.37
N ARG A 261 -3.47 9.56 39.60
CA ARG A 261 -4.51 10.18 40.42
C ARG A 261 -3.92 10.29 41.83
N ALA A 262 -3.63 11.52 42.26
CA ALA A 262 -3.24 11.85 43.62
C ALA A 262 -4.43 11.66 44.57
#